data_AF-A0A3M2IM49-F1
#
_entry.id   AF-A0A3M2IM49-F1
#
_cell.length_a   1.000
_cell.length_b   1.000
_cell.length_c   1.000
_cell.angle_alpha   90.00
_cell.angle_beta   90.00
_cell.angle_gamma   90.00
#
_symmetry.space_group_name_H-M   'P 1'
#
loop_
_entity.id
_entity.type
_entity.pdbx_description
1 polymer ?
#
loop_
_entity_poly.entity_id
_entity_poly.type
_entity_poly.pdbx_seq_one_letter_code
_entity_poly.pdbx_strand_id
1 'polypeptide(L)'
;RWFPGGVAVPAALAAAVALQAAAARVAAGPDPRTDLVDRLRARIAAEVPEVDVAGPAARDDRLPHVLTFSCLYVDGEAVVTALDRAGFAVASGSACTSATEQPSHVLAAMGALTQGNVRLSLPVGTRAADVERFCDVLPGVVADIRRAAGLTDL
;
A
#
# COMPACT_ATOMS: atom_id res chain seq x y z
N ARG A 1 32.76 -14.72 14.78
CA ARG A 1 33.35 -14.52 13.43
C ARG A 1 32.97 -13.11 12.99
N TRP A 2 33.97 -12.22 12.88
CA TRP A 2 33.80 -10.81 12.49
C TRP A 2 33.46 -10.73 11.00
N PHE A 3 32.45 -9.94 10.62
CA PHE A 3 32.14 -9.63 9.22
C PHE A 3 33.14 -8.56 8.72
N PRO A 4 33.72 -8.68 7.51
CA PRO A 4 34.56 -7.63 6.96
C PRO A 4 33.67 -6.40 6.68
N GLY A 5 33.97 -5.26 7.34
CA GLY A 5 33.21 -4.01 7.18
C GLY A 5 33.05 -3.15 8.44
N GLY A 6 33.39 -3.66 9.63
CA GLY A 6 33.19 -2.94 10.89
C GLY A 6 31.72 -2.75 11.25
N VAL A 7 31.44 -2.10 12.38
CA VAL A 7 30.08 -1.70 12.76
C VAL A 7 29.78 -0.36 12.13
N ALA A 8 28.67 -0.25 11.39
CA ALA A 8 28.17 1.03 10.91
C ALA A 8 27.59 1.83 12.09
N VAL A 9 28.46 2.44 12.90
CA VAL A 9 28.08 3.17 14.12
C VAL A 9 26.98 4.22 13.86
N PRO A 10 27.02 5.03 12.79
CA PRO A 10 25.92 5.97 12.49
C PRO A 10 24.58 5.27 12.23
N ALA A 11 24.58 4.14 11.52
CA ALA A 11 23.36 3.39 11.23
C ALA A 11 22.79 2.73 12.49
N ALA A 12 23.66 2.19 13.35
CA ALA A 12 23.25 1.61 14.63
C ALA A 12 22.60 2.67 15.54
N LEU A 13 23.21 3.87 15.63
CA LEU A 13 22.64 4.98 16.38
C LEU A 13 21.30 5.44 15.80
N ALA A 14 21.22 5.62 14.47
CA ALA A 14 19.99 6.01 13.81
C ALA A 14 18.85 5.01 14.03
N ALA A 15 19.14 3.70 13.95
CA ALA A 15 18.17 2.66 14.24
C ALA A 15 17.69 2.69 15.70
N ALA A 16 18.61 2.92 16.66
CA ALA A 16 18.25 3.04 18.07
C ALA A 16 17.33 4.24 18.34
N VAL A 17 17.62 5.41 17.76
CA VAL A 17 16.79 6.61 17.89
C VAL A 17 15.42 6.41 17.22
N ALA A 18 15.39 5.79 16.04
CA ALA A 18 14.15 5.47 15.35
C ALA A 18 13.26 4.52 16.18
N LEU A 19 13.87 3.51 16.81
CA LEU A 19 13.17 2.58 17.70
C LEU A 19 12.59 3.30 18.93
N GLN A 20 13.37 4.19 19.57
CA GLN A 20 12.88 4.99 20.70
C GLN A 20 11.67 5.85 20.31
N ALA A 21 11.74 6.54 19.17
CA ALA A 21 10.64 7.34 18.66
C ALA A 21 9.40 6.50 18.28
N ALA A 22 9.61 5.30 17.73
CA ALA A 22 8.54 4.35 17.44
C ALA A 22 7.86 3.85 18.72
N ALA A 23 8.63 3.43 19.72
CA ALA A 23 8.13 2.97 21.00
C ALA A 23 7.34 4.06 21.74
N ALA A 24 7.86 5.29 21.77
CA ALA A 24 7.17 6.42 22.38
C ALA A 24 5.81 6.71 21.72
N ARG A 25 5.70 6.54 20.39
CA ARG A 25 4.43 6.72 19.66
C ARG A 25 3.41 5.64 19.99
N VAL A 26 3.85 4.38 20.06
CA VAL A 26 2.99 3.27 20.48
C VAL A 26 2.50 3.48 21.91
N ALA A 27 3.38 3.94 22.80
CA ALA A 27 3.01 4.25 24.19
C ALA A 27 2.07 5.46 24.34
N ALA A 28 2.07 6.38 23.37
CA ALA A 28 1.20 7.57 23.38
C ALA A 28 -0.27 7.25 23.06
N GLY A 29 -0.57 6.04 22.56
CA GLY A 29 -1.94 5.58 22.34
C GLY A 29 -2.18 5.06 20.92
N PRO A 30 -3.47 4.94 20.51
CA PRO A 30 -3.87 4.43 19.21
C PRO A 30 -3.26 5.24 18.05
N ASP A 31 -2.88 4.56 16.97
CA ASP A 31 -2.35 5.23 15.79
C ASP A 31 -3.49 5.87 14.98
N PRO A 32 -3.50 7.20 14.76
CA PRO A 32 -4.56 7.88 14.02
C PRO A 32 -4.65 7.44 12.55
N ARG A 33 -3.60 6.81 11.99
CA ARG A 33 -3.63 6.26 10.63
C ARG A 33 -4.63 5.12 10.50
N THR A 34 -5.04 4.49 11.60
CA THR A 34 -6.08 3.43 11.60
C THR A 34 -7.37 3.95 10.95
N ASP A 35 -7.82 5.15 11.32
CA ASP A 35 -9.05 5.74 10.75
C ASP A 35 -8.89 6.10 9.28
N LEU A 36 -7.69 6.50 8.89
CA LEU A 36 -7.36 6.78 7.48
C LEU A 36 -7.38 5.51 6.63
N VAL A 37 -6.83 4.40 7.14
CA VAL A 37 -6.88 3.08 6.48
C VAL A 37 -8.32 2.60 6.37
N ASP A 38 -9.12 2.75 7.42
CA ASP A 38 -10.55 2.39 7.37
C ASP A 38 -11.32 3.16 6.30
N ARG A 39 -11.03 4.46 6.18
CA ARG A 39 -11.61 5.31 5.14
C ARG A 39 -11.21 4.88 3.74
N LEU A 40 -9.92 4.60 3.53
CA LEU A 40 -9.42 4.03 2.27
C LEU A 40 -10.12 2.71 1.95
N ARG A 41 -10.20 1.77 2.91
CA ARG A 41 -10.85 0.48 2.71
C ARG A 41 -12.31 0.63 2.27
N ALA A 42 -13.07 1.47 2.97
CA ALA A 42 -14.47 1.69 2.69
C ALA A 42 -14.69 2.34 1.32
N ARG A 43 -13.95 3.42 1.01
CA ARG A 43 -14.10 4.13 -0.27
C ARG A 43 -13.63 3.32 -1.46
N ILE A 44 -12.47 2.67 -1.37
CA ILE A 44 -11.95 1.84 -2.45
C ILE A 44 -12.93 0.71 -2.78
N ALA A 45 -13.43 -0.01 -1.76
CA ALA A 45 -14.39 -1.09 -1.96
C ALA A 45 -15.73 -0.61 -2.54
N ALA A 46 -16.14 0.63 -2.25
CA ALA A 46 -17.40 1.19 -2.74
C ALA A 46 -17.32 1.81 -4.13
N GLU A 47 -16.16 2.36 -4.51
CA GLU A 47 -16.04 3.25 -5.67
C GLU A 47 -15.19 2.67 -6.80
N VAL A 48 -14.39 1.64 -6.54
CA VAL A 48 -13.59 0.96 -7.58
C VAL A 48 -14.28 -0.37 -7.92
N PRO A 49 -14.85 -0.52 -9.13
CA PRO A 49 -15.44 -1.79 -9.55
C PRO A 49 -14.41 -2.91 -9.56
N GLU A 50 -14.82 -4.14 -9.29
CA GLU A 50 -13.96 -5.33 -9.40
C GLU A 50 -12.63 -5.19 -8.62
N VAL A 51 -12.73 -4.76 -7.36
CA VAL A 51 -11.61 -4.60 -6.43
C VAL A 51 -11.71 -5.60 -5.29
N ASP A 52 -10.57 -6.13 -4.88
CA ASP A 52 -10.42 -6.93 -3.67
C ASP A 52 -9.49 -6.22 -2.69
N VAL A 53 -9.93 -6.06 -1.45
CA VAL A 53 -9.16 -5.40 -0.41
C VAL A 53 -8.60 -6.45 0.55
N ALA A 54 -7.31 -6.71 0.45
CA ALA A 54 -6.65 -7.79 1.16
C ALA A 54 -6.56 -7.55 2.68
N GLY A 55 -6.44 -8.67 3.42
CA GLY A 55 -6.24 -8.69 4.86
C GLY A 55 -7.53 -8.57 5.69
N PRO A 56 -7.44 -8.75 7.01
CA PRO A 56 -8.61 -8.87 7.88
C PRO A 56 -9.42 -7.58 7.97
N ALA A 57 -10.74 -7.74 8.12
CA ALA A 57 -11.68 -6.64 8.29
C ALA A 57 -11.56 -5.99 9.68
N ALA A 58 -11.26 -6.80 10.71
CA ALA A 58 -11.06 -6.34 12.08
C ALA A 58 -9.84 -5.41 12.17
N ARG A 59 -10.00 -4.28 12.87
CA ARG A 59 -8.95 -3.26 13.03
C ARG A 59 -7.74 -3.79 13.79
N ASP A 60 -7.97 -4.58 14.83
CA ASP A 60 -6.92 -5.06 15.73
C ASP A 60 -6.02 -6.13 15.09
N ASP A 61 -6.48 -6.75 13.99
CA ASP A 61 -5.74 -7.78 13.26
C ASP A 61 -4.93 -7.23 12.08
N ARG A 62 -4.91 -5.90 11.88
CA ARG A 62 -4.16 -5.27 10.77
C ARG A 62 -3.26 -4.13 11.25
N LEU A 63 -2.23 -3.85 10.47
CA LEU A 63 -1.37 -2.70 10.70
C LEU A 63 -2.14 -1.40 10.45
N PRO A 64 -1.99 -0.37 11.31
CA PRO A 64 -2.79 0.85 11.25
C PRO A 64 -2.42 1.76 10.07
N HIS A 65 -1.39 1.45 9.30
CA HIS A 65 -0.82 2.33 8.28
C HIS A 65 -0.60 1.62 6.95
N VAL A 66 -1.05 0.37 6.80
CA VAL A 66 -0.87 -0.42 5.58
C VAL A 66 -2.23 -0.83 5.04
N LEU A 67 -2.40 -0.66 3.74
CA LEU A 67 -3.52 -1.19 3.00
C LEU A 67 -3.00 -1.85 1.73
N THR A 68 -3.52 -3.04 1.42
CA THR A 68 -3.27 -3.71 0.15
C THR A 68 -4.60 -3.96 -0.53
N PHE A 69 -4.70 -3.65 -1.81
CA PHE A 69 -5.85 -3.95 -2.64
C PHE A 69 -5.40 -4.42 -4.02
N SER A 70 -6.29 -5.11 -4.73
CA SER A 70 -6.04 -5.66 -6.05
C SER A 70 -7.22 -5.27 -6.94
N CYS A 71 -6.91 -4.60 -8.05
CA CYS A 71 -7.91 -4.25 -9.05
C CYS A 71 -7.88 -5.31 -10.16
N LEU A 72 -9.00 -6.00 -10.39
CA LEU A 72 -9.07 -6.95 -11.49
C LEU A 72 -8.96 -6.23 -12.84
N TYR A 73 -8.44 -6.97 -13.81
CA TYR A 73 -8.31 -6.56 -15.21
C TYR A 73 -7.36 -5.39 -15.48
N VAL A 74 -6.53 -5.03 -14.50
CA VAL A 74 -5.46 -4.05 -14.67
C VAL A 74 -4.12 -4.64 -14.28
N ASP A 75 -3.06 -4.12 -14.89
CA ASP A 75 -1.69 -4.37 -14.47
C ASP A 75 -1.33 -3.46 -13.30
N GLY A 76 -0.70 -4.02 -12.26
CA GLY A 76 -0.33 -3.28 -11.05
C GLY A 76 0.68 -2.18 -11.36
N GLU A 77 1.65 -2.44 -12.25
CA GLU A 77 2.64 -1.44 -12.66
C GLU A 77 2.02 -0.28 -13.44
N ALA A 78 1.00 -0.55 -14.26
CA ALA A 78 0.23 0.50 -14.92
C ALA A 78 -0.50 1.40 -13.90
N VAL A 79 -1.08 0.81 -12.85
CA VAL A 79 -1.73 1.57 -11.77
C VAL A 79 -0.72 2.41 -10.99
N VAL A 80 0.42 1.83 -10.60
CA VAL A 80 1.51 2.56 -9.92
C VAL A 80 2.00 3.73 -10.77
N THR A 81 2.26 3.50 -12.06
CA THR A 81 2.72 4.54 -12.99
C THR A 81 1.70 5.66 -13.16
N ALA A 82 0.41 5.32 -13.25
CA ALA A 82 -0.65 6.31 -13.37
C ALA A 82 -0.84 7.14 -12.08
N LEU A 83 -0.74 6.49 -10.92
CA LEU A 83 -0.79 7.16 -9.61
C LEU A 83 0.42 8.06 -9.36
N ASP A 84 1.61 7.66 -9.80
CA ASP A 84 2.81 8.49 -9.76
C ASP A 84 2.63 9.79 -10.57
N ARG A 85 2.08 9.69 -11.79
CA ARG A 85 1.70 10.87 -12.60
C ARG A 85 0.66 11.74 -11.93
N ALA A 86 -0.22 11.14 -11.13
CA ALA A 86 -1.19 11.86 -10.30
C ALA A 86 -0.60 12.39 -8.98
N GLY A 87 0.71 12.24 -8.76
CA GLY A 87 1.43 12.75 -7.59
C GLY A 87 1.34 11.88 -6.35
N PHE A 88 1.08 10.57 -6.50
CA PHE A 88 1.05 9.60 -5.40
C PHE A 88 2.18 8.59 -5.52
N ALA A 89 3.00 8.49 -4.48
CA ALA A 89 3.99 7.42 -4.36
C ALA A 89 3.33 6.18 -3.75
N VAL A 90 3.19 5.12 -4.56
CA VAL A 90 2.61 3.82 -4.17
C VAL A 90 3.51 2.69 -4.65
N ALA A 91 3.28 1.47 -4.17
CA ALA A 91 4.02 0.29 -4.62
C ALA A 91 3.06 -0.80 -5.13
N SER A 92 3.49 -1.57 -6.13
CA SER A 92 2.83 -2.80 -6.59
C SER A 92 3.71 -3.98 -6.17
N GLY A 93 3.14 -4.98 -5.48
CA GLY A 93 3.84 -6.20 -5.10
C GLY A 93 4.88 -6.09 -3.96
N SER A 94 5.18 -7.24 -3.34
CA SER A 94 5.93 -7.36 -2.08
C SER A 94 7.46 -7.44 -2.20
N ALA A 95 8.00 -7.44 -3.42
CA ALA A 95 9.44 -7.53 -3.65
C ALA A 95 9.85 -6.57 -4.76
N CYS A 96 10.82 -5.71 -4.47
CA CYS A 96 11.50 -4.86 -5.44
C CYS A 96 12.32 -5.66 -6.49
N THR A 97 11.77 -6.72 -7.09
CA THR A 97 12.48 -7.55 -8.07
C THR A 97 11.83 -7.44 -9.43
N SER A 98 12.32 -6.44 -10.16
CA SER A 98 12.13 -6.13 -11.58
C SER A 98 12.67 -7.20 -12.54
N ALA A 99 12.42 -8.49 -12.31
CA ALA A 99 12.98 -9.55 -13.18
C ALA A 99 12.05 -10.72 -13.47
N THR A 100 10.97 -10.91 -12.71
CA THR A 100 9.99 -11.94 -12.99
C THR A 100 8.61 -11.33 -12.80
N GLU A 101 7.75 -11.38 -13.83
CA GLU A 101 6.32 -11.01 -13.79
C GLU A 101 5.52 -11.97 -12.89
N GLN A 102 6.12 -12.41 -11.79
CA GLN A 102 5.54 -13.42 -10.93
C GLN A 102 4.60 -12.76 -9.91
N PRO A 103 3.38 -13.30 -9.78
CA PRO A 103 2.42 -12.85 -8.78
C PRO A 103 3.02 -12.85 -7.37
N SER A 104 2.53 -11.96 -6.49
CA SER A 104 2.98 -11.94 -5.10
C SER A 104 2.77 -13.30 -4.42
N HIS A 105 3.86 -13.96 -4.03
CA HIS A 105 3.80 -15.24 -3.33
C HIS A 105 3.05 -15.16 -1.99
N VAL A 106 3.06 -13.98 -1.33
CA VAL A 106 2.32 -13.75 -0.08
C VAL A 106 0.81 -13.73 -0.36
N LEU A 107 0.36 -12.96 -1.34
CA LEU A 107 -1.07 -12.90 -1.69
C LEU A 107 -1.56 -14.25 -2.20
N ALA A 108 -0.75 -14.95 -3.00
CA ALA A 108 -1.05 -16.31 -3.45
C ALA A 108 -1.19 -17.28 -2.26
N ALA A 109 -0.28 -17.23 -1.27
CA ALA A 109 -0.35 -18.05 -0.07
C ALA A 109 -1.57 -17.72 0.82
N MET A 110 -2.03 -16.46 0.78
CA MET A 110 -3.26 -16.02 1.45
C MET A 110 -4.54 -16.39 0.68
N GLY A 111 -4.43 -16.89 -0.55
CA GLY A 111 -5.58 -17.09 -1.44
C GLY A 111 -6.24 -15.79 -1.91
N ALA A 112 -5.52 -14.67 -1.85
CA ALA A 112 -5.99 -13.35 -2.27
C ALA A 112 -5.67 -13.08 -3.74
N LEU A 113 -6.36 -12.10 -4.33
CA LEU A 113 -6.07 -11.69 -5.70
C LEU A 113 -4.68 -11.05 -5.80
N THR A 114 -3.92 -11.48 -6.80
CA THR A 114 -2.53 -11.05 -7.03
C THR A 114 -2.39 -10.08 -8.21
N GLN A 115 -3.35 -10.11 -9.15
CA GLN A 115 -3.38 -9.22 -10.31
C GLN A 115 -3.74 -7.79 -9.89
N GLY A 116 -3.13 -6.79 -10.54
CA GLY A 116 -3.45 -5.38 -10.31
C GLY A 116 -3.20 -4.94 -8.87
N ASN A 117 -2.24 -5.58 -8.20
CA ASN A 117 -2.00 -5.37 -6.78
C ASN A 117 -1.32 -4.04 -6.49
N VAL A 118 -1.82 -3.32 -5.48
CA VAL A 118 -1.23 -2.09 -4.97
C VAL A 118 -1.17 -2.16 -3.44
N ARG A 119 -0.02 -1.81 -2.88
CA ARG A 119 0.21 -1.61 -1.44
C ARG A 119 0.42 -0.13 -1.14
N LEU A 120 -0.45 0.41 -0.31
CA LEU A 120 -0.33 1.73 0.29
C LEU A 120 0.33 1.61 1.66
N SER A 121 1.26 2.52 1.94
CA SER A 121 1.85 2.70 3.26
C SER A 121 1.75 4.18 3.62
N LEU A 122 0.97 4.50 4.66
CA LEU A 122 0.74 5.87 5.08
C LEU A 122 1.88 6.36 5.98
N PRO A 123 2.67 7.36 5.55
CA PRO A 123 3.72 7.93 6.38
C PRO A 123 3.17 8.57 7.66
N VAL A 124 4.04 8.76 8.66
CA VAL A 124 3.70 9.56 9.83
C VAL A 124 3.36 10.99 9.37
N GLY A 125 2.20 11.50 9.79
CA GLY A 125 1.72 12.83 9.41
C GLY A 125 0.87 12.89 8.13
N THR A 126 0.52 11.75 7.52
CA THR A 126 -0.49 11.71 6.45
C THR A 126 -1.75 12.45 6.88
N ARG A 127 -2.24 13.36 6.02
CA ARG A 127 -3.44 14.16 6.29
C ARG A 127 -4.65 13.47 5.69
N ALA A 128 -5.82 13.65 6.33
CA ALA A 128 -7.08 13.16 5.81
C ALA A 128 -7.38 13.69 4.39
N ALA A 129 -6.99 14.93 4.09
CA ALA A 129 -7.16 15.51 2.75
C ALA A 129 -6.36 14.78 1.66
N ASP A 130 -5.18 14.24 1.99
CA ASP A 130 -4.37 13.47 1.03
C ASP A 130 -5.03 12.12 0.73
N VAL A 131 -5.66 11.52 1.75
CA VAL A 131 -6.46 10.30 1.62
C VAL A 131 -7.72 10.53 0.78
N GLU A 132 -8.45 11.63 1.01
CA GLU A 132 -9.61 11.96 0.18
C GLU A 132 -9.22 12.16 -1.28
N ARG A 133 -8.17 12.94 -1.53
CA ARG A 133 -7.66 13.13 -2.89
C ARG A 133 -7.29 11.80 -3.55
N PHE A 134 -6.68 10.87 -2.80
CA PHE A 134 -6.35 9.55 -3.33
C PHE A 134 -7.61 8.77 -3.73
N CYS A 135 -8.61 8.73 -2.85
CA CYS A 135 -9.88 8.05 -3.12
C CYS A 135 -10.63 8.69 -4.30
N ASP A 136 -10.57 10.01 -4.47
CA ASP A 136 -11.24 10.70 -5.59
C ASP A 136 -10.56 10.40 -6.94
N VAL A 137 -9.24 10.17 -6.94
CA VAL A 137 -8.45 9.94 -8.16
C VAL A 137 -8.45 8.47 -8.60
N LEU A 138 -8.39 7.54 -7.65
CA LEU A 138 -8.17 6.13 -7.93
C LEU A 138 -9.21 5.51 -8.89
N PRO A 139 -10.53 5.73 -8.75
CA PRO A 139 -11.53 5.15 -9.65
C PRO A 139 -11.30 5.56 -11.11
N GLY A 140 -11.00 6.84 -11.36
CA GLY A 140 -10.71 7.34 -12.70
C GLY A 140 -9.45 6.69 -13.30
N VAL A 141 -8.38 6.58 -12.51
CA VAL A 141 -7.14 5.90 -12.92
C VAL A 141 -7.41 4.45 -13.33
N VAL A 142 -8.14 3.69 -12.51
CA VAL A 142 -8.45 2.29 -12.80
C VAL A 142 -9.34 2.16 -14.05
N ALA A 143 -10.36 3.03 -14.18
CA ALA A 143 -11.25 3.03 -15.34
C ALA A 143 -10.52 3.37 -16.64
N ASP A 144 -9.58 4.32 -16.61
CA ASP A 144 -8.80 4.69 -17.78
C ASP A 144 -7.88 3.56 -18.26
N ILE A 145 -7.25 2.84 -17.32
CA ILE A 145 -6.42 1.66 -17.64
C ILE A 145 -7.29 0.54 -18.24
N ARG A 146 -8.46 0.26 -17.65
CA ARG A 146 -9.41 -0.74 -18.18
C ARG A 146 -9.89 -0.37 -19.59
N ARG A 147 -10.23 0.90 -19.83
CA ARG A 147 -10.65 1.38 -21.15
C ARG A 147 -9.53 1.24 -22.19
N ALA A 148 -8.29 1.53 -21.82
CA ALA A 148 -7.14 1.34 -22.70
C ALA A 148 -6.90 -0.14 -23.04
N ALA A 149 -7.28 -1.06 -22.16
CA ALA A 149 -7.27 -2.50 -22.40
C ALA A 149 -8.52 -3.03 -23.14
N GLY A 150 -9.46 -2.16 -23.53
CA GLY A 150 -10.67 -2.53 -24.27
C GLY A 150 -11.86 -2.96 -23.40
N LEU A 151 -11.82 -2.71 -22.08
CA LEU A 151 -12.89 -3.04 -21.15
C LEU A 151 -13.72 -1.80 -20.83
N THR A 152 -14.78 -1.56 -21.61
CA THR A 152 -15.61 -0.34 -21.54
C THR A 152 -16.83 -0.46 -20.64
N ASP A 153 -17.23 -1.68 -20.27
CA ASP A 153 -18.52 -1.97 -19.64
C ASP A 153 -18.39 -2.32 -18.14
N LEU A 154 -17.24 -1.97 -17.53
CA LEU A 154 -16.90 -2.20 -16.12
C LEU A 154 -16.97 -0.91 -15.30
#